data_AF-A0A6P3DSW3-F1
#
_entry.id   AF-A0A6P3DSW3-F1
#
_cell.length_a   1.000
_cell.length_b   1.000
_cell.length_c   1.000
_cell.angle_alpha   90.00
_cell.angle_beta   90.00
_cell.angle_gamma   90.00
#
_symmetry.space_group_name_H-M   'P 1'
#
loop_
_entity.id
_entity.type
_entity.pdbx_description
1 polymer ?
#
loop_
_entity_poly.entity_id
_entity_poly.type
_entity_poly.pdbx_seq_one_letter_code
_entity_poly.pdbx_strand_id
1 'polypeptide(L)'
;MSQLIRYRTLVLVIFCGSVMSHKGDILFPDQISPRQSKPPVEPRTAENTALLLRSQSSETVRKINSPEEFLRMIGVSPSQVFLTSRMGEPEERSNSEMAKQANCEPSPTVVPTYQRNDPSIVYFPRCTRVKRCTGCCGNELLSCQPKEIETRNFEIMLAKLTAQGRFEYQGKQVVPIDEHIRCGCDCVIKPSDCTPKQVYKENLCRCVCSNTDDRAKCIEHPDKIWDSIYCSCSCRNAHECSTGFFYNQNTCRCEQLPISRSWFTSTKGTDYRFGQTQKPDEPPVIIPLDANDPRRKPKPDPE
;
A
#
# COMPACT_ATOMS: atom_id res chain seq x y z
N MET A 1 -2.22 -90.40 19.43
CA MET A 1 -3.62 -89.95 19.59
C MET A 1 -3.56 -88.57 20.24
N SER A 2 -3.75 -87.52 19.43
CA SER A 2 -4.84 -86.54 19.59
C SER A 2 -5.34 -86.35 21.01
N GLN A 3 -5.31 -85.10 21.49
CA GLN A 3 -6.36 -84.36 22.23
C GLN A 3 -5.67 -83.27 23.07
N LEU A 4 -5.75 -82.00 22.66
CA LEU A 4 -6.81 -81.03 22.93
C LEU A 4 -6.41 -80.02 24.05
N ILE A 5 -6.02 -78.84 23.59
CA ILE A 5 -6.30 -77.49 24.10
C ILE A 5 -6.97 -77.41 25.48
N ARG A 6 -6.28 -76.75 26.43
CA ARG A 6 -6.91 -75.95 27.50
C ARG A 6 -6.25 -74.59 27.59
N TYR A 7 -6.96 -73.58 27.10
CA TYR A 7 -6.69 -72.16 27.29
C TYR A 7 -6.72 -71.83 28.80
N ARG A 8 -5.66 -71.19 29.31
CA ARG A 8 -5.67 -70.50 30.60
C ARG A 8 -5.48 -69.01 30.34
N THR A 9 -6.58 -68.28 30.52
CA THR A 9 -6.67 -66.82 30.44
C THR A 9 -5.81 -66.19 31.53
N LEU A 10 -4.72 -65.53 31.14
CA LEU A 10 -3.87 -64.74 32.03
C LEU A 10 -4.24 -63.27 31.81
N VAL A 11 -4.98 -62.70 32.77
CA VAL A 11 -5.35 -61.29 32.79
C VAL A 11 -4.10 -60.49 33.17
N LEU A 12 -3.42 -59.93 32.17
CA LEU A 12 -2.37 -58.93 32.37
C LEU A 12 -3.05 -57.56 32.44
N VAL A 13 -3.13 -57.01 33.65
CA VAL A 13 -3.52 -55.62 33.90
C VAL A 13 -2.37 -54.73 33.42
N ILE A 14 -2.53 -54.13 32.24
CA ILE A 14 -1.62 -53.12 31.72
C ILE A 14 -1.98 -51.80 32.41
N PHE A 15 -1.15 -51.37 33.36
CA PHE A 15 -1.16 -49.99 33.84
C PHE A 15 -0.71 -49.08 32.69
N CYS A 16 -1.65 -48.39 32.07
CA CYS A 16 -1.37 -47.31 31.14
C CYS A 16 -0.82 -46.12 31.94
N GLY A 17 0.50 -46.09 32.11
CA GLY A 17 1.21 -44.93 32.65
C GLY A 17 1.17 -43.81 31.63
N SER A 18 0.28 -42.84 31.83
CA SER A 18 0.26 -41.59 31.10
C SER A 18 1.57 -40.84 31.35
N VAL A 19 2.50 -40.89 30.39
CA VAL A 19 3.63 -39.96 30.33
C VAL A 19 3.06 -38.59 29.98
N MET A 20 2.76 -37.79 31.00
CA MET A 20 2.44 -36.38 30.79
C MET A 20 3.70 -35.65 30.32
N SER A 21 3.69 -35.28 29.04
CA SER A 21 4.62 -34.31 28.49
C SER A 21 4.35 -32.97 29.18
N HIS A 22 5.21 -32.58 30.10
CA HIS A 22 5.23 -31.22 30.65
C HIS A 22 5.63 -30.25 29.51
N LYS A 23 4.64 -29.77 28.76
CA LYS A 23 4.75 -28.45 28.13
C LYS A 23 4.70 -27.43 29.27
N GLY A 24 5.87 -26.98 29.71
CA GLY A 24 5.95 -25.74 30.45
C GLY A 24 5.56 -24.61 29.50
N ASP A 25 4.30 -24.19 29.55
CA ASP A 25 3.89 -22.94 28.93
C ASP A 25 4.58 -21.81 29.68
N ILE A 26 5.51 -21.14 28.99
CA ILE A 26 6.06 -19.87 29.45
C ILE A 26 4.93 -18.85 29.33
N LEU A 27 4.22 -18.64 30.43
CA LEU A 27 3.24 -17.57 30.59
C LEU A 27 4.00 -16.25 30.78
N PHE A 28 4.08 -15.45 29.71
CA PHE A 28 4.47 -14.05 29.80
C PHE A 28 3.34 -13.27 30.50
N PRO A 29 3.60 -12.57 31.62
CA PRO A 29 2.59 -11.77 32.28
C PRO A 29 2.42 -10.44 31.54
N ASP A 30 1.59 -10.41 30.50
CA ASP A 30 1.06 -9.16 29.96
C ASP A 30 -0.24 -9.42 29.19
N GLN A 31 -1.36 -9.39 29.91
CA GLN A 31 -2.67 -9.05 29.35
C GLN A 31 -3.40 -8.18 30.39
N ILE A 32 -2.88 -6.97 30.61
CA ILE A 32 -3.68 -5.92 31.22
C ILE A 32 -4.73 -5.50 30.17
N SER A 33 -5.98 -5.86 30.44
CA SER A 33 -7.16 -5.42 29.69
C SER A 33 -7.12 -3.89 29.48
N PRO A 34 -7.38 -3.36 28.27
CA PRO A 34 -7.36 -1.93 28.04
C PRO A 34 -8.52 -1.29 28.79
N ARG A 35 -8.21 -0.71 29.95
CA ARG A 35 -9.08 0.26 30.60
C ARG A 35 -9.37 1.34 29.56
N GLN A 36 -10.65 1.56 29.22
CA GLN A 36 -11.08 2.70 28.42
C GLN A 36 -10.79 4.00 29.18
N SER A 37 -9.53 4.43 29.20
CA SER A 37 -9.19 5.82 29.43
C SER A 37 -9.57 6.56 28.16
N LYS A 38 -10.62 7.36 28.25
CA LYS A 38 -10.95 8.43 27.29
C LYS A 38 -9.63 9.10 26.89
N PRO A 39 -9.29 9.22 25.59
CA PRO A 39 -8.02 9.81 25.18
C PRO A 39 -7.91 11.21 25.80
N PRO A 40 -6.74 11.59 26.35
CA PRO A 40 -6.50 12.96 26.74
C PRO A 40 -6.82 13.84 25.53
N VAL A 41 -7.62 14.89 25.73
CA VAL A 41 -7.80 15.90 24.69
C VAL A 41 -6.42 16.44 24.38
N GLU A 42 -5.91 16.09 23.21
CA GLU A 42 -4.60 16.46 22.74
C GLU A 42 -4.56 17.99 22.64
N PRO A 43 -3.54 18.66 23.20
CA PRO A 43 -3.44 20.10 23.06
C PRO A 43 -3.32 20.44 21.57
N ARG A 44 -4.14 21.37 21.09
CA ARG A 44 -4.21 21.84 19.68
C ARG A 44 -2.85 22.21 19.07
N THR A 45 -1.82 22.41 19.89
CA THR A 45 -0.44 22.66 19.48
C THR A 45 0.27 21.43 18.89
N ALA A 46 -0.06 20.19 19.29
CA ALA A 46 0.59 18.97 18.76
C ALA A 46 0.08 18.59 17.35
N GLU A 47 -1.23 18.78 17.09
CA GLU A 47 -1.76 18.70 15.72
C GLU A 47 -1.05 19.71 14.81
N ASN A 48 -0.81 20.92 15.30
CA ASN A 48 -0.15 21.97 14.52
C ASN A 48 1.32 21.65 14.21
N THR A 49 2.08 21.01 15.11
CA THR A 49 3.49 20.65 14.85
C THR A 49 3.63 19.49 13.86
N ALA A 50 2.76 18.47 13.94
CA ALA A 50 2.71 17.39 12.96
C ALA A 50 2.29 17.90 11.56
N LEU A 51 1.33 18.84 11.50
CA LEU A 51 0.95 19.53 10.26
C LEU A 51 2.07 20.41 9.71
N LEU A 52 2.82 21.09 10.60
CA LEU A 52 3.98 21.89 10.23
C LEU A 52 5.09 21.02 9.64
N LEU A 53 5.45 19.90 10.28
CA LEU A 53 6.43 18.92 9.74
C LEU A 53 6.00 18.36 8.37
N ARG A 54 4.70 18.10 8.18
CA ARG A 54 4.14 17.67 6.89
C ARG A 54 4.08 18.78 5.83
N SER A 55 4.07 20.04 6.27
CA SER A 55 4.08 21.21 5.38
C SER A 55 5.50 21.68 5.02
N GLN A 56 6.49 21.29 5.81
CA GLN A 56 7.88 21.63 5.54
C GLN A 56 8.38 20.88 4.31
N SER A 57 9.28 21.56 3.57
CA SER A 57 9.88 20.98 2.37
C SER A 57 10.63 19.68 2.70
N SER A 58 10.46 18.67 1.87
CA SER A 58 11.28 17.45 1.91
C SER A 58 12.78 17.77 1.91
N GLU A 59 13.19 18.90 1.32
CA GLU A 59 14.58 19.37 1.32
C GLU A 59 15.14 19.77 2.69
N THR A 60 14.34 20.44 3.54
CA THR A 60 14.76 20.78 4.90
C THR A 60 14.80 19.53 5.77
N VAL A 61 13.84 18.61 5.55
CA VAL A 61 13.78 17.35 6.29
C VAL A 61 14.85 16.33 5.85
N ARG A 62 15.29 16.37 4.59
CA ARG A 62 16.43 15.57 4.08
C ARG A 62 17.72 15.83 4.83
N LYS A 63 17.87 17.00 5.46
CA LYS A 63 19.09 17.41 6.15
C LYS A 63 19.08 17.11 7.63
N ILE A 64 17.93 16.74 8.23
CA ILE A 64 17.86 16.45 9.66
C ILE A 64 18.50 15.10 9.92
N ASN A 65 19.71 15.14 10.48
CA ASN A 65 20.42 13.93 10.91
C ASN A 65 20.83 14.01 12.38
N SER A 66 20.51 15.10 13.09
CA SER A 66 20.84 15.26 14.52
C SER A 66 19.66 15.68 15.40
N PRO A 67 19.66 15.27 16.68
CA PRO A 67 18.67 15.73 17.67
C PRO A 67 18.63 17.25 17.80
N GLU A 68 19.76 17.94 17.67
CA GLU A 68 19.85 19.40 17.78
C GLU A 68 19.20 20.11 16.59
N GLU A 69 19.38 19.56 15.37
CA GLU A 69 18.69 20.05 14.18
C GLU A 69 17.18 19.85 14.28
N PHE A 70 16.75 18.72 14.84
CA PHE A 70 15.34 18.46 15.13
C PHE A 70 14.77 19.49 16.12
N LEU A 71 15.47 19.74 17.24
CA LEU A 71 15.04 20.73 18.24
C LEU A 71 14.93 22.15 17.65
N ARG A 72 15.91 22.55 16.81
CA ARG A 72 15.86 23.82 16.07
C ARG A 72 14.67 23.89 15.14
N MET A 73 14.33 22.79 14.47
CA MET A 73 13.20 22.74 13.54
C MET A 73 11.86 22.92 14.25
N ILE A 74 11.69 22.33 15.45
CA ILE A 74 10.46 22.47 16.23
C ILE A 74 10.43 23.77 17.06
N GLY A 75 11.46 24.62 16.96
CA GLY A 75 11.54 25.89 17.67
C GLY A 75 11.77 25.75 19.18
N VAL A 76 12.25 24.59 19.63
CA VAL A 76 12.53 24.31 21.04
C VAL A 76 14.02 24.51 21.32
N SER A 77 14.35 25.28 22.35
CA SER A 77 15.75 25.41 22.76
C SER A 77 16.19 24.14 23.52
N PRO A 78 17.41 23.63 23.30
CA PRO A 78 17.91 22.45 24.01
C PRO A 78 17.86 22.59 25.54
N SER A 79 17.91 23.82 26.04
CA SER A 79 17.84 24.17 27.46
C SER A 79 16.44 24.02 28.09
N GLN A 80 15.38 23.80 27.30
CA GLN A 80 14.01 23.62 27.82
C GLN A 80 13.61 22.14 27.99
N VAL A 81 14.38 21.21 27.43
CA VAL A 81 14.09 19.77 27.46
C VAL A 81 14.69 19.13 28.71
N PHE A 82 14.41 19.70 29.89
CA PHE A 82 14.71 19.03 31.15
C PHE A 82 13.56 18.07 31.45
N LEU A 83 13.74 16.79 31.11
CA LEU A 83 12.92 15.73 31.67
C LEU A 83 13.26 15.63 33.17
N THR A 84 12.58 16.40 34.00
CA THR A 84 12.66 16.21 35.45
C THR A 84 12.02 14.87 35.76
N SER A 85 12.84 13.85 36.06
CA SER A 85 12.36 12.57 36.57
C SER A 85 11.43 12.85 37.75
N ARG A 86 10.15 12.51 37.59
CA ARG A 86 9.15 12.64 38.64
C ARG A 86 9.58 11.67 39.75
N MET A 87 9.81 12.19 40.96
CA MET A 87 10.26 11.38 42.10
C MET A 87 9.34 10.16 42.29
N GLY A 88 9.92 8.96 42.23
CA GLY A 88 9.22 7.67 42.39
C GLY A 88 9.27 6.72 41.19
N GLU A 89 10.02 7.04 40.13
CA GLU A 89 10.22 6.13 38.99
C GLU A 89 11.18 4.97 39.33
N PRO A 90 10.88 3.73 38.90
CA PRO A 90 11.80 2.59 39.06
C PRO A 90 13.13 2.85 38.35
N GLU A 91 14.22 2.42 38.97
CA GLU A 91 15.63 2.63 38.59
C GLU A 91 15.95 2.25 37.13
N GLU A 92 15.10 1.47 36.46
CA GLU A 92 15.26 1.08 35.06
C GLU A 92 15.01 2.22 34.06
N ARG A 93 14.19 3.23 34.38
CA ARG A 93 13.88 4.35 33.46
C ARG A 93 14.86 5.51 33.53
N SER A 94 15.67 5.58 34.58
CA SER A 94 16.69 6.63 34.73
C SER A 94 17.96 6.36 33.90
N ASN A 95 18.15 5.14 33.39
CA ASN A 95 19.27 4.76 32.52
C ASN A 95 18.91 4.85 31.03
N SER A 96 18.29 5.94 30.59
CA SER A 96 17.94 6.15 29.18
C SER A 96 19.09 6.85 28.44
N GLU A 97 19.65 6.16 27.43
CA GLU A 97 20.53 6.78 26.43
C GLU A 97 19.69 7.32 25.27
N MET A 98 20.02 8.53 24.79
CA MET A 98 19.39 9.11 23.60
C MET A 98 19.65 8.23 22.37
N ALA A 99 18.58 7.78 21.72
CA ALA A 99 18.68 7.00 20.49
C ALA A 99 19.32 7.85 19.38
N LYS A 100 20.35 7.30 18.74
CA LYS A 100 20.97 7.89 17.55
C LYS A 100 20.20 7.43 16.31
N GLN A 101 19.88 8.35 15.43
CA GLN A 101 19.23 8.02 14.17
C GLN A 101 20.17 7.16 13.32
N ALA A 102 19.63 6.07 12.77
CA ALA A 102 20.34 5.27 11.77
C ALA A 102 20.27 5.99 10.43
N ASN A 103 21.37 6.64 10.02
CA ASN A 103 21.43 7.35 8.75
C ASN A 103 21.32 6.39 7.56
N CYS A 104 20.85 6.93 6.42
CA CYS A 104 20.77 6.19 5.16
C CYS A 104 22.17 5.96 4.58
N GLU A 105 22.77 4.82 4.89
CA GLU A 105 24.14 4.47 4.52
C GLU A 105 24.25 3.02 4.01
N PRO A 106 25.24 2.70 3.15
CA PRO A 106 25.46 1.33 2.70
C PRO A 106 25.87 0.42 3.86
N SER A 107 24.98 -0.50 4.24
CA SER A 107 25.18 -1.45 5.34
C SER A 107 25.21 -2.89 4.82
N PRO A 108 26.03 -3.78 5.42
CA PRO A 108 26.13 -5.17 4.99
C PRO A 108 24.81 -5.90 5.26
N THR A 109 24.16 -6.34 4.19
CA THR A 109 22.88 -7.06 4.22
C THR A 109 23.05 -8.44 3.61
N VAL A 110 22.35 -9.43 4.15
CA VAL A 110 22.39 -10.81 3.67
C VAL A 110 21.44 -10.95 2.47
N VAL A 111 21.96 -11.42 1.34
CA VAL A 111 21.22 -11.60 0.08
C VAL A 111 21.36 -13.05 -0.39
N PRO A 112 20.29 -13.70 -0.90
CA PRO A 112 20.39 -15.05 -1.45
C PRO A 112 21.27 -15.08 -2.69
N THR A 113 22.05 -16.15 -2.85
CA THR A 113 23.00 -16.34 -3.97
C THR A 113 22.39 -17.05 -5.17
N TYR A 114 21.09 -17.36 -5.14
CA TYR A 114 20.40 -18.10 -6.19
C TYR A 114 19.04 -17.45 -6.46
N GLN A 115 18.62 -17.46 -7.74
CA GLN A 115 17.30 -16.98 -8.16
C GLN A 115 16.32 -18.12 -8.45
N ARG A 116 16.82 -19.32 -8.80
CA ARG A 116 16.01 -20.48 -9.19
C ARG A 116 16.17 -21.62 -8.19
N ASN A 117 15.10 -21.96 -7.49
CA ASN A 117 15.02 -23.12 -6.61
C ASN A 117 14.69 -24.38 -7.43
N ASP A 118 15.68 -24.99 -8.08
CA ASP A 118 15.55 -26.40 -8.45
C ASP A 118 15.75 -27.22 -7.16
N PRO A 119 14.77 -28.00 -6.70
CA PRO A 119 14.89 -28.79 -5.46
C PRO A 119 15.98 -29.85 -5.56
N SER A 120 16.41 -30.22 -6.77
CA SER A 120 17.46 -31.21 -7.00
C SER A 120 18.86 -30.61 -6.86
N ILE A 121 19.02 -29.29 -6.81
CA ILE A 121 20.32 -28.61 -6.79
C ILE A 121 20.50 -27.83 -5.49
N VAL A 122 21.60 -28.12 -4.80
CA VAL A 122 22.06 -27.42 -3.62
C VAL A 122 23.12 -26.40 -4.03
N TYR A 123 22.88 -25.15 -3.65
CA TYR A 123 23.78 -24.03 -3.85
C TYR A 123 24.52 -23.73 -2.55
N PHE A 124 25.85 -23.63 -2.60
CA PHE A 124 26.68 -23.28 -1.45
C PHE A 124 27.65 -22.12 -1.77
N PRO A 125 27.71 -21.07 -0.93
CA PRO A 125 26.80 -20.76 0.17
C PRO A 125 25.40 -20.38 -0.34
N ARG A 126 24.36 -20.52 0.49
CA ARG A 126 22.96 -20.16 0.13
C ARG A 126 22.70 -18.65 0.14
N CYS A 127 23.51 -17.91 0.87
CA CYS A 127 23.42 -16.46 0.98
C CYS A 127 24.82 -15.87 1.16
N THR A 128 24.97 -14.60 0.79
CA THR A 128 26.21 -13.84 0.96
C THR A 128 25.90 -12.46 1.52
N ARG A 129 26.90 -11.77 2.05
CA ARG A 129 26.76 -10.40 2.55
C ARG A 129 27.20 -9.42 1.46
N VAL A 130 26.33 -8.48 1.12
CA VAL A 130 26.61 -7.38 0.19
C VAL A 130 26.12 -6.08 0.79
N LYS A 131 26.76 -4.96 0.45
CA LYS A 131 26.30 -3.64 0.91
C LYS A 131 25.00 -3.28 0.22
N ARG A 132 23.98 -2.94 1.01
CA ARG A 132 22.70 -2.41 0.56
C ARG A 132 22.37 -1.15 1.34
N CYS A 133 21.56 -0.30 0.73
CA CYS A 133 21.14 0.93 1.37
C CYS A 133 20.12 0.60 2.46
N THR A 134 20.49 0.90 3.69
CA THR A 134 19.67 0.67 4.87
C THR A 134 19.76 1.91 5.76
N GLY A 135 18.72 2.18 6.52
CA GLY A 135 18.65 3.32 7.42
C GLY A 135 17.32 4.06 7.30
N CYS A 136 17.21 5.14 8.06
CA CYS A 136 16.03 5.96 8.18
C CYS A 136 16.27 7.35 7.57
N CYS A 137 15.24 7.88 6.92
CA CYS A 137 15.21 9.27 6.47
C CYS A 137 14.30 10.08 7.40
N GLY A 138 14.49 11.40 7.50
CA GLY A 138 13.74 12.26 8.43
C GLY A 138 12.24 12.40 8.16
N ASN A 139 11.71 11.89 7.04
CA ASN A 139 10.29 11.96 6.68
C ASN A 139 9.80 10.63 6.09
N GLU A 140 8.52 10.32 6.29
CA GLU A 140 7.82 9.19 5.67
C GLU A 140 7.71 9.31 4.14
N LEU A 141 7.74 10.53 3.61
CA LEU A 141 7.74 10.79 2.16
C LEU A 141 9.09 10.46 1.48
N LEU A 142 10.12 10.20 2.28
CA LEU A 142 11.47 9.87 1.82
C LEU A 142 11.79 8.42 2.12
N SER A 143 12.52 7.78 1.22
CA SER A 143 13.03 6.42 1.38
C SER A 143 14.52 6.37 1.07
N CYS A 144 15.23 5.47 1.76
CA CYS A 144 16.66 5.26 1.54
C CYS A 144 16.85 4.47 0.23
N GLN A 145 17.34 5.14 -0.81
CA GLN A 145 17.51 4.57 -2.15
C GLN A 145 18.99 4.60 -2.58
N PRO A 146 19.44 3.63 -3.40
CA PRO A 146 20.78 3.67 -3.97
C PRO A 146 20.92 4.77 -5.02
N LYS A 147 22.01 5.54 -4.91
CA LYS A 147 22.44 6.52 -5.91
C LYS A 147 23.44 5.94 -6.90
N GLU A 148 24.24 4.99 -6.43
CA GLU A 148 25.30 4.35 -7.20
C GLU A 148 25.31 2.87 -6.87
N ILE A 149 25.23 2.04 -7.90
CA ILE A 149 25.16 0.58 -7.82
C ILE A 149 26.31 0.01 -8.65
N GLU A 150 27.02 -0.95 -8.07
CA GLU A 150 28.08 -1.71 -8.72
C GLU A 150 27.72 -3.21 -8.66
N THR A 151 27.78 -3.90 -9.79
CA THR A 151 27.53 -5.34 -9.83
C THR A 151 28.80 -6.11 -9.47
N ARG A 152 28.75 -6.93 -8.41
CA ARG A 152 29.83 -7.83 -8.01
C ARG A 152 29.54 -9.27 -8.38
N ASN A 153 30.55 -9.95 -8.90
CA ASN A 153 30.46 -11.35 -9.31
C ASN A 153 30.92 -12.26 -8.18
N PHE A 154 30.04 -13.15 -7.72
CA PHE A 154 30.35 -14.15 -6.69
C PHE A 154 30.40 -15.55 -7.30
N GLU A 155 31.40 -16.34 -6.93
CA GLU A 155 31.49 -17.74 -7.32
C GLU A 155 30.82 -18.63 -6.26
N ILE A 156 29.88 -19.48 -6.68
CA ILE A 156 29.17 -20.43 -5.83
C ILE A 156 29.33 -21.86 -6.34
N MET A 157 29.21 -22.83 -5.45
CA MET A 157 29.31 -24.26 -5.77
C MET A 157 27.91 -24.88 -5.88
N LEU A 158 27.76 -25.77 -6.86
CA LEU A 158 26.53 -26.52 -7.11
C LEU A 158 26.76 -28.01 -6.81
N ALA A 159 25.81 -28.61 -6.10
CA ALA A 159 25.74 -30.05 -5.91
C ALA A 159 24.34 -30.55 -6.23
N LYS A 160 24.21 -31.60 -7.03
CA LYS A 160 22.92 -32.21 -7.40
C LYS A 160 22.63 -33.39 -6.50
N LEU A 161 21.40 -33.49 -6.00
CA LEU A 161 20.90 -34.66 -5.29
C LEU A 161 20.47 -35.73 -6.29
N THR A 162 21.07 -36.91 -6.22
CA THR A 162 20.69 -38.05 -7.06
C THR A 162 19.47 -38.77 -6.48
N ALA A 163 18.81 -39.59 -7.31
CA ALA A 163 17.68 -40.42 -6.88
C ALA A 163 18.06 -41.41 -5.77
N GLN A 164 19.35 -41.72 -5.60
CA GLN A 164 19.87 -42.56 -4.51
C GLN A 164 20.18 -41.77 -3.23
N GLY A 165 19.84 -40.47 -3.17
CA GLY A 165 20.04 -39.62 -1.99
C GLY A 165 21.50 -39.17 -1.77
N ARG A 166 22.34 -39.21 -2.81
CA ARG A 166 23.74 -38.77 -2.73
C ARG A 166 23.93 -37.41 -3.41
N PHE A 167 24.86 -36.61 -2.91
CA PHE A 167 25.21 -35.33 -3.54
C PHE A 167 26.36 -35.52 -4.53
N GLU A 168 26.14 -35.10 -5.78
CA GLU A 168 27.15 -35.06 -6.84
C GLU A 168 27.55 -33.62 -7.13
N TYR A 169 28.85 -33.33 -7.10
CA TYR A 169 29.38 -32.01 -7.42
C TYR A 169 29.17 -31.69 -8.90
N GLN A 170 28.50 -30.57 -9.19
CA GLN A 170 28.19 -30.12 -10.55
C GLN A 170 29.14 -29.04 -11.07
N GLY A 171 29.98 -28.47 -10.21
CA GLY A 171 30.91 -27.40 -10.57
C GLY A 171 30.63 -26.10 -9.85
N LYS A 172 31.19 -25.03 -10.41
CA LYS A 172 31.05 -23.66 -9.91
C LYS A 172 30.26 -22.81 -10.89
N GLN A 173 29.50 -21.87 -10.36
CA GLN A 173 28.73 -20.90 -11.13
C GLN A 173 29.04 -19.50 -10.62
N VAL A 174 29.16 -18.54 -11.54
CA VAL A 174 29.30 -17.12 -11.19
C VAL A 174 27.91 -16.49 -11.16
N VAL A 175 27.60 -15.79 -10.07
CA VAL A 175 26.35 -15.08 -9.85
C VAL A 175 26.63 -13.59 -9.69
N PRO A 176 26.12 -12.73 -10.60
CA PRO A 176 26.19 -11.29 -10.44
C PRO A 176 25.19 -10.83 -9.37
N ILE A 177 25.66 -10.06 -8.39
CA ILE A 177 24.85 -9.48 -7.31
C ILE A 177 25.15 -7.99 -7.22
N ASP A 178 24.10 -7.18 -7.21
CA ASP A 178 24.21 -5.73 -7.09
C ASP A 178 24.57 -5.29 -5.67
N GLU A 179 25.61 -4.47 -5.57
CA GLU A 179 26.12 -3.83 -4.36
C GLU A 179 25.90 -2.32 -4.44
N HIS A 180 25.39 -1.73 -3.36
CA HIS A 180 25.14 -0.28 -3.31
C HIS A 180 26.39 0.42 -2.77
N ILE A 181 26.94 1.36 -3.53
CA ILE A 181 28.16 2.11 -3.19
C ILE A 181 27.81 3.43 -2.48
N ARG A 182 26.77 4.12 -2.97
CA ARG A 182 26.27 5.37 -2.39
C ARG A 182 24.76 5.31 -2.20
N CYS A 183 24.30 5.83 -1.07
CA CYS A 183 22.89 5.89 -0.70
C CYS A 183 22.46 7.34 -0.48
N GLY A 184 21.17 7.61 -0.66
CA GLY A 184 20.59 8.91 -0.35
C GLY A 184 19.09 8.81 -0.08
N CYS A 185 18.58 9.81 0.64
CA CYS A 185 17.15 9.94 0.90
C CYS A 185 16.45 10.58 -0.29
N ASP A 186 15.68 9.77 -1.03
CA ASP A 186 14.90 10.20 -2.18
C ASP A 186 13.41 10.10 -1.93
N CYS A 187 12.65 10.87 -2.71
CA CYS A 187 11.19 10.82 -2.67
C CYS A 187 10.72 9.40 -3.03
N VAL A 188 9.74 8.90 -2.28
CA VAL A 188 9.07 7.63 -2.60
C VAL A 188 8.32 7.76 -3.94
N ILE A 189 7.59 8.87 -4.10
CA ILE A 189 6.86 9.20 -5.33
C ILE A 189 7.82 9.85 -6.32
N LYS A 190 7.87 9.28 -7.53
CA LYS A 190 8.65 9.79 -8.66
C LYS A 190 7.76 10.60 -9.60
N PRO A 191 8.34 11.47 -10.44
CA PRO A 191 7.57 12.21 -11.45
C PRO A 191 6.79 11.29 -12.40
N SER A 192 7.27 10.06 -12.62
CA SER A 192 6.58 9.03 -13.42
C SER A 192 5.27 8.56 -12.81
N ASP A 193 5.11 8.70 -11.49
CA ASP A 193 3.94 8.23 -10.76
C ASP A 193 2.81 9.28 -10.76
N CYS A 194 3.10 10.50 -11.24
CA CYS A 194 2.11 11.57 -11.34
C CYS A 194 1.25 11.41 -12.61
N THR A 195 -0.04 11.74 -12.48
CA THR A 195 -0.95 11.79 -13.63
C THR A 195 -0.71 13.05 -14.49
N PRO A 196 -1.13 13.08 -15.77
CA PRO A 196 -0.95 14.25 -16.65
C PRO A 196 -1.58 15.55 -16.16
N LYS A 197 -2.55 15.48 -15.22
CA LYS A 197 -3.21 16.65 -14.61
C LYS A 197 -2.47 17.18 -13.38
N GLN A 198 -1.42 16.49 -12.95
CA GLN A 198 -0.61 16.82 -11.80
C GLN A 198 0.76 17.33 -12.21
N VAL A 199 1.33 18.19 -11.39
CA VAL A 199 2.70 18.68 -11.49
C VAL A 199 3.47 18.16 -10.28
N TYR A 200 4.56 17.45 -10.55
CA TYR A 200 5.44 16.97 -9.48
C TYR A 200 6.19 18.15 -8.84
N LYS A 201 6.17 18.21 -7.52
CA LYS A 201 6.96 19.19 -6.74
C LYS A 201 8.05 18.45 -5.97
N GLU A 202 9.28 18.55 -6.44
CA GLU A 202 10.47 17.91 -5.84
C GLU A 202 10.65 18.26 -4.36
N ASN A 203 10.51 19.55 -4.03
CA ASN A 203 10.69 20.08 -2.68
C ASN A 203 9.64 19.56 -1.68
N LEU A 204 8.57 18.91 -2.14
CA LEU A 204 7.52 18.36 -1.29
C LEU A 204 7.37 16.84 -1.50
N CYS A 205 8.15 16.23 -2.39
CA CYS A 205 8.06 14.82 -2.76
C CYS A 205 6.61 14.37 -3.07
N ARG A 206 5.81 15.25 -3.69
CA ARG A 206 4.39 14.99 -3.95
C ARG A 206 3.94 15.51 -5.31
N CYS A 207 2.99 14.80 -5.90
CA CYS A 207 2.23 15.29 -7.04
C CYS A 207 1.19 16.30 -6.55
N VAL A 208 1.18 17.50 -7.14
CA VAL A 208 0.19 18.55 -6.83
C VAL A 208 -0.69 18.76 -8.05
N CYS A 209 -2.00 18.78 -7.87
CA CYS A 209 -2.94 19.08 -8.94
C CYS A 209 -2.69 20.49 -9.52
N SER A 210 -2.62 20.61 -10.84
CA SER A 210 -2.45 21.92 -11.49
C SER A 210 -3.69 22.80 -11.33
N ASN A 211 -4.87 22.19 -11.18
CA ASN A 211 -6.14 22.90 -11.13
C ASN A 211 -6.54 23.23 -9.69
N THR A 212 -6.00 24.33 -9.18
CA THR A 212 -6.27 24.81 -7.81
C THR A 212 -7.65 25.46 -7.69
N ASP A 213 -8.15 26.07 -8.76
CA ASP A 213 -9.41 26.81 -8.74
C ASP A 213 -10.61 25.87 -8.66
N ASP A 214 -10.59 24.77 -9.41
CA ASP A 214 -11.65 23.76 -9.31
C ASP A 214 -11.63 23.05 -7.97
N ARG A 215 -10.44 22.88 -7.38
CA ARG A 215 -10.32 22.39 -6.01
C ARG A 215 -10.98 23.34 -5.02
N ALA A 216 -10.73 24.65 -5.13
CA ALA A 216 -11.33 25.65 -4.24
C ALA A 216 -12.86 25.63 -4.36
N LYS A 217 -13.40 25.72 -5.58
CA LYS A 217 -14.85 25.64 -5.84
C LYS A 217 -15.48 24.33 -5.34
N CYS A 218 -14.74 23.22 -5.43
CA CYS A 218 -15.22 21.92 -4.92
C CYS A 218 -15.38 21.93 -3.40
N ILE A 219 -14.40 22.48 -2.68
CA ILE A 219 -14.36 22.49 -1.21
C ILE A 219 -15.37 23.48 -0.62
N GLU A 220 -15.76 24.52 -1.37
CA GLU A 220 -16.84 25.42 -0.98
C GLU A 220 -18.19 24.72 -0.83
N HIS A 221 -18.40 23.61 -1.56
CA HIS A 221 -19.65 22.84 -1.49
C HIS A 221 -19.53 21.68 -0.47
N PRO A 222 -20.41 21.61 0.55
CA PRO A 222 -20.33 20.60 1.61
C PRO A 222 -20.63 19.17 1.13
N ASP A 223 -21.39 19.02 0.04
CA ASP A 223 -21.79 17.72 -0.52
C ASP A 223 -20.75 17.13 -1.49
N LYS A 224 -19.63 17.84 -1.69
CA LYS A 224 -18.55 17.44 -2.61
C LYS A 224 -17.26 17.10 -1.87
N ILE A 225 -16.46 16.27 -2.49
CA ILE A 225 -15.15 15.85 -2.03
C ILE A 225 -14.16 15.96 -3.19
N TRP A 226 -12.98 16.50 -2.89
CA TRP A 226 -11.90 16.61 -3.86
C TRP A 226 -10.99 15.40 -3.76
N ASP A 227 -10.79 14.71 -4.89
CA ASP A 227 -9.81 13.65 -5.01
C ASP A 227 -8.44 14.21 -5.42
N SER A 228 -7.43 14.03 -4.56
CA SER A 228 -6.06 14.51 -4.80
C SER A 228 -5.28 13.66 -5.81
N ILE A 229 -5.68 12.41 -6.06
CA ILE A 229 -5.03 11.47 -6.98
C ILE A 229 -5.48 11.77 -8.42
N TYR A 230 -6.78 11.92 -8.63
CA TYR A 230 -7.36 12.16 -9.96
C TYR A 230 -7.55 13.65 -10.29
N CYS A 231 -7.37 14.54 -9.31
CA CYS A 231 -7.59 15.98 -9.44
C CYS A 231 -9.00 16.29 -9.96
N SER A 232 -9.99 15.63 -9.37
CA SER A 232 -11.39 15.75 -9.75
C SER A 232 -12.28 15.96 -8.54
N CYS A 233 -13.34 16.74 -8.73
CA CYS A 233 -14.37 16.95 -7.74
C CYS A 233 -15.47 15.90 -7.91
N SER A 234 -15.75 15.15 -6.85
CA SER A 234 -16.78 14.12 -6.82
C SER A 234 -17.82 14.43 -5.74
N CYS A 235 -19.04 13.95 -5.91
CA CYS A 235 -20.05 14.04 -4.85
C CYS A 235 -19.76 13.02 -3.75
N ARG A 236 -19.97 13.39 -2.48
CA ARG A 236 -19.76 12.49 -1.34
C ARG A 236 -20.66 11.25 -1.43
N ASN A 237 -21.92 11.45 -1.83
CA ASN A 237 -22.91 10.40 -1.95
C ASN A 237 -23.46 10.41 -3.39
N ALA A 238 -22.87 9.59 -4.26
CA ALA A 238 -23.44 9.34 -5.58
C ALA A 238 -24.52 8.26 -5.46
N HIS A 239 -25.72 8.54 -6.00
CA HIS A 239 -26.84 7.61 -5.99
C HIS A 239 -27.42 7.46 -7.40
N GLU A 240 -27.96 6.28 -7.68
CA GLU A 240 -28.72 6.04 -8.90
C GLU A 240 -30.13 6.65 -8.74
N CYS A 241 -30.50 7.52 -9.68
CA CYS A 241 -31.78 8.18 -9.67
C CYS A 241 -32.90 7.28 -10.18
N SER A 242 -34.13 7.52 -9.73
CA SER A 242 -35.33 6.84 -10.22
C SER A 242 -35.65 7.21 -11.68
N THR A 243 -36.45 6.38 -12.35
CA THR A 243 -36.81 6.54 -13.77
C THR A 243 -37.39 7.94 -14.06
N GLY A 244 -36.80 8.63 -15.04
CA GLY A 244 -37.19 10.00 -15.42
C GLY A 244 -36.32 11.12 -14.82
N PHE A 245 -35.40 10.77 -13.91
CA PHE A 245 -34.41 11.69 -13.35
C PHE A 245 -33.00 11.28 -13.75
N PHE A 246 -32.09 12.26 -13.91
CA PHE A 246 -30.67 12.03 -14.10
C PHE A 246 -29.88 12.60 -12.93
N TYR A 247 -28.79 11.94 -12.57
CA TYR A 247 -27.92 12.40 -11.49
C TYR A 247 -27.02 13.53 -11.99
N ASN A 248 -27.20 14.74 -11.46
CA ASN A 248 -26.37 15.88 -11.80
C ASN A 248 -25.15 15.92 -10.87
N GLN A 249 -23.96 15.72 -11.45
CA GLN A 249 -22.69 15.69 -10.71
C GLN A 249 -22.25 17.08 -10.21
N ASN A 250 -22.86 18.16 -10.73
CA ASN A 250 -22.59 19.52 -10.29
C ASN A 250 -23.40 19.92 -9.07
N THR A 251 -24.65 19.47 -8.95
CA THR A 251 -25.54 19.76 -7.82
C THR A 251 -25.61 18.61 -6.80
N CYS A 252 -25.05 17.44 -7.15
CA CYS A 252 -25.09 16.20 -6.38
C CYS A 252 -26.53 15.76 -6.05
N ARG A 253 -27.46 16.00 -6.99
CA ARG A 253 -28.89 15.74 -6.84
C ARG A 253 -29.47 15.13 -8.11
N CYS A 254 -30.58 14.41 -7.95
CA CYS A 254 -31.37 13.91 -9.07
C CYS A 254 -32.25 15.02 -9.64
N GLU A 255 -32.01 15.40 -10.88
CA GLU A 255 -32.78 16.42 -11.60
C GLU A 255 -33.65 15.75 -12.67
N GLN A 256 -34.81 16.34 -12.97
CA GLN A 256 -35.70 15.80 -14.00
C GLN A 256 -35.05 15.93 -15.36
N LEU A 257 -35.11 14.86 -16.17
CA LEU A 257 -34.72 14.97 -17.58
C LEU A 257 -35.55 16.08 -18.23
N PRO A 258 -34.93 17.00 -18.99
CA PRO A 258 -35.68 17.99 -19.75
C PRO A 258 -36.49 17.24 -20.80
N ILE A 259 -37.75 16.95 -20.48
CA ILE A 259 -38.72 16.45 -21.44
C ILE A 259 -38.92 17.62 -22.40
N SER A 260 -38.25 17.60 -23.56
CA SER A 260 -38.55 18.53 -24.64
C SER A 260 -40.01 18.29 -25.03
N ARG A 261 -40.93 19.08 -24.45
CA ARG A 261 -42.37 19.05 -24.73
C ARG A 261 -42.69 19.58 -26.15
N SER A 262 -41.78 19.45 -27.11
CA SER A 262 -41.88 20.08 -28.43
C SER A 262 -42.04 19.11 -29.61
N TRP A 263 -42.15 17.79 -29.40
CA TRP A 263 -42.33 16.85 -30.53
C TRP A 263 -43.68 16.16 -30.65
N PHE A 264 -44.57 16.28 -29.67
CA PHE A 264 -45.96 15.84 -29.85
C PHE A 264 -46.83 17.07 -30.02
N THR A 265 -47.06 17.47 -31.28
CA THR A 265 -48.21 18.33 -31.59
C THR A 265 -49.44 17.62 -31.05
N SER A 266 -50.19 18.27 -30.16
CA SER A 266 -51.46 17.77 -29.68
C SER A 266 -52.41 17.65 -30.88
N THR A 267 -52.50 16.46 -31.47
CA THR A 267 -53.54 16.17 -32.45
C THR A 267 -54.85 16.12 -31.67
N LYS A 268 -55.58 17.24 -31.71
CA LYS A 268 -56.99 17.29 -31.33
C LYS A 268 -57.73 16.15 -32.02
N GLY A 269 -58.37 15.33 -31.18
CA GLY A 269 -59.48 14.43 -31.49
C GLY A 269 -59.60 13.89 -32.91
N THR A 270 -59.12 12.68 -33.13
CA THR A 270 -59.80 11.72 -34.01
C THR A 270 -59.79 10.37 -33.33
N ASP A 271 -61.00 9.92 -33.05
CA ASP A 271 -61.39 8.70 -32.35
C ASP A 271 -60.98 7.47 -33.18
N TYR A 272 -59.81 6.88 -32.88
CA TYR A 272 -59.43 5.58 -33.42
C TYR A 272 -59.24 4.60 -32.27
N ARG A 273 -60.29 3.78 -32.13
CA ARG A 273 -60.43 2.56 -31.33
C ARG A 273 -59.19 1.67 -31.44
N PHE A 274 -58.24 1.78 -30.49
CA PHE A 274 -57.18 0.79 -30.30
C PHE A 274 -57.74 -0.46 -29.60
N GLY A 275 -58.52 -1.24 -30.36
CA GLY A 275 -58.71 -2.65 -30.09
C GLY A 275 -57.63 -3.42 -30.84
N GLN A 276 -56.75 -4.11 -30.10
CA GLN A 276 -55.89 -5.20 -30.56
C GLN A 276 -55.05 -4.95 -31.82
N THR A 277 -53.80 -4.52 -31.64
CA THR A 277 -52.72 -4.87 -32.60
C THR A 277 -51.74 -5.80 -31.90
N GLN A 278 -51.71 -7.04 -32.40
CA GLN A 278 -50.80 -8.09 -31.99
C GLN A 278 -49.34 -7.65 -32.20
N LYS A 279 -48.46 -8.14 -31.31
CA LYS A 279 -47.01 -7.99 -31.41
C LYS A 279 -46.55 -8.66 -32.72
N PRO A 280 -45.82 -7.97 -33.62
CA PRO A 280 -45.22 -8.64 -34.78
C PRO A 280 -44.19 -9.66 -34.29
N ASP A 281 -44.24 -10.88 -34.81
CA ASP A 281 -43.38 -12.03 -34.44
C ASP A 281 -41.97 -11.98 -35.05
N GLU A 282 -41.54 -10.84 -35.62
CA GLU A 282 -40.19 -10.68 -36.15
C GLU A 282 -39.41 -9.61 -35.37
N PRO A 283 -38.25 -9.96 -34.78
CA PRO A 283 -37.41 -8.97 -34.10
C PRO A 283 -36.83 -7.97 -35.11
N PRO A 284 -36.65 -6.70 -34.73
CA PRO A 284 -36.09 -5.69 -35.63
C PRO A 284 -34.65 -6.06 -36.02
N VAL A 285 -34.37 -6.03 -37.33
CA VAL A 285 -33.04 -6.26 -37.88
C VAL A 285 -32.11 -5.14 -37.42
N ILE A 286 -31.14 -5.48 -36.58
CA ILE A 286 -30.05 -4.58 -36.19
C ILE A 286 -29.02 -4.64 -37.31
N ILE A 287 -28.95 -3.60 -38.14
CA ILE A 287 -27.91 -3.48 -39.16
C ILE A 287 -26.60 -3.06 -38.45
N PRO A 288 -25.52 -3.85 -38.51
CA PRO A 288 -24.25 -3.47 -37.91
C PRO A 288 -23.67 -2.27 -38.67
N LEU A 289 -23.20 -1.27 -37.92
CA LEU A 289 -22.53 -0.10 -38.48
C LEU A 289 -21.15 -0.54 -39.01
N ASP A 290 -20.96 -0.48 -40.33
CA ASP A 290 -19.68 -0.74 -40.97
C ASP A 290 -18.72 0.45 -40.75
N ALA A 291 -17.60 0.18 -40.08
CA ALA A 291 -16.57 1.16 -39.77
C ALA A 291 -15.85 1.70 -41.03
N ASN A 292 -16.03 1.05 -42.18
CA ASN A 292 -15.44 1.48 -43.45
C ASN A 292 -16.36 2.35 -44.31
N ASP A 293 -17.53 2.82 -43.82
CA ASP A 293 -18.40 3.71 -44.61
C ASP A 293 -17.65 5.02 -44.97
N PRO A 294 -17.36 5.26 -46.27
CA PRO A 294 -16.57 6.41 -46.72
C PRO A 294 -17.24 7.77 -46.43
N ARG A 295 -18.52 7.80 -46.04
CA ARG A 295 -19.26 9.01 -45.64
C ARG A 295 -18.89 9.51 -44.24
N ARG A 296 -18.17 8.73 -43.42
CA ARG A 296 -17.74 9.10 -42.06
C ARG A 296 -16.29 9.58 -41.97
N LYS A 297 -15.59 9.78 -43.08
CA LYS A 297 -14.22 10.33 -43.03
C LYS A 297 -14.27 11.83 -42.67
N PRO A 298 -13.44 12.29 -41.70
CA PRO A 298 -13.33 13.72 -41.39
C PRO A 298 -12.90 14.51 -42.63
N LYS A 299 -13.56 15.64 -42.89
CA LYS A 299 -13.07 16.60 -43.89
C LYS A 299 -11.77 17.23 -43.38
N PRO A 300 -10.76 17.44 -44.24
CA PRO A 300 -9.57 18.18 -43.85
C PRO A 300 -9.91 19.65 -43.57
N ASP A 301 -9.25 20.23 -42.58
CA ASP A 301 -9.41 21.63 -42.21
C ASP A 301 -8.92 22.56 -43.35
N PRO A 302 -9.62 23.68 -43.60
CA PRO A 302 -9.21 24.63 -44.63
C PRO A 302 -7.95 25.43 -44.20
N GLU A 303 -7.04 25.65 -45.15
CA GLU A 303 -5.86 26.53 -45.05
C GLU A 303 -6.24 28.00 -44.83
#